data_AF-A0A2V6WG14-F1
#
_entry.id   AF-A0A2V6WG14-F1
#
_cell.length_a   1.000
_cell.length_b   1.000
_cell.length_c   1.000
_cell.angle_alpha   90.00
_cell.angle_beta   90.00
_cell.angle_gamma   90.00
#
_symmetry.space_group_name_H-M   'P 1'
#
loop_
_entity.id
_entity.type
_entity.pdbx_description
1 polymer ?
#
loop_
_entity_poly.entity_id
_entity_poly.type
_entity_poly.pdbx_seq_one_letter_code
_entity_poly.pdbx_strand_id
1 'polypeptide(L)'
;KRGAGGRELRTPPENAYVQSLMTQLDQATVEAKTTSEEMQNINAQIATVTRRLDSTPKREQELVLLTRDYDTTRELFKSLLTKRGEANMAAELEQKQQGESFRVIEPARLPERPAGPNRFRLLLVGLALAIGAAGAAVVLAEQVDTSFRRVDEVRSTLPLPVLSAIPRITTEHDRTHGLRQRRWATAAICVGLCVVAGTSFMVAHDNEGLVALLTGSTSQTATASGR
;
A
#
# COMPACT_ATOMS: atom_id res chain seq x y z
N LYS A 1 109.55 64.16 54.21
CA LYS A 1 109.09 65.31 55.03
C LYS A 1 107.92 65.97 54.31
N ARG A 2 106.77 66.12 55.00
CA ARG A 2 105.56 66.93 54.67
C ARG A 2 104.76 66.47 53.44
N GLY A 3 103.48 66.06 53.49
CA GLY A 3 102.44 66.16 54.50
C GLY A 3 101.56 67.40 54.29
N ALA A 4 100.35 67.21 53.73
CA ALA A 4 99.13 68.05 53.75
C ALA A 4 98.32 67.75 52.47
N GLY A 5 97.04 67.40 52.45
CA GLY A 5 95.98 67.34 53.46
C GLY A 5 94.68 67.25 52.63
N GLY A 6 94.16 66.03 52.45
CA GLY A 6 92.92 65.80 51.70
C GLY A 6 91.75 66.43 52.43
N ARG A 7 91.03 67.34 51.77
CA ARG A 7 89.76 67.89 52.25
C ARG A 7 88.74 66.76 52.27
N GLU A 8 88.50 66.19 53.43
CA GLU A 8 87.29 65.42 53.70
C GLU A 8 86.09 66.33 53.48
N LEU A 9 85.28 66.02 52.45
CA LEU A 9 83.95 66.59 52.32
C LEU A 9 83.13 66.11 53.52
N ARG A 10 83.01 66.98 54.53
CA ARG A 10 82.04 66.84 55.62
C ARG A 10 80.64 66.80 55.00
N THR A 11 80.07 65.61 54.92
CA THR A 11 78.62 65.44 54.82
C THR A 11 77.99 66.05 56.08
N PRO A 12 76.89 66.82 55.96
CA PRO A 12 76.20 67.38 57.11
C PRO A 12 75.67 66.25 58.01
N PRO A 13 75.48 66.47 59.33
CA PRO A 13 74.95 65.44 60.21
C PRO A 13 73.60 64.96 59.69
N GLU A 14 73.52 63.68 59.35
CA GLU A 14 72.28 63.02 58.95
C GLU A 14 71.23 63.26 60.03
N ASN A 15 70.15 63.94 59.63
CA ASN A 15 69.00 64.16 60.50
C ASN A 15 68.30 62.80 60.71
N ALA A 16 68.47 62.22 61.90
CA ALA A 16 67.92 60.90 62.27
C ALA A 16 66.41 60.76 62.01
N TYR A 17 65.67 61.88 62.04
CA TYR A 17 64.25 61.90 61.72
C TYR A 17 63.97 61.57 60.23
N VAL A 18 64.79 62.08 59.31
CA VAL A 18 64.64 61.83 57.87
C VAL A 18 64.95 60.38 57.51
N GLN A 19 65.95 59.77 58.14
CA GLN A 19 66.23 58.33 57.98
C GLN A 19 65.07 57.46 58.47
N SER A 20 64.43 57.82 59.60
CA SER A 20 63.28 57.07 60.11
C SER A 20 62.08 57.11 59.14
N LEU A 21 61.83 58.28 58.52
CA LEU A 21 60.79 58.44 57.51
C LEU A 21 61.10 57.68 56.22
N MET A 22 62.35 57.67 55.76
CA MET A 22 62.76 56.85 54.61
C MET A 22 62.56 55.36 54.91
N THR A 23 62.92 54.91 56.11
CA THR A 23 62.75 53.50 56.51
C THR A 23 61.27 53.12 56.56
N GLN A 24 60.39 54.01 57.05
CA GLN A 24 58.93 53.80 57.04
C GLN A 24 58.37 53.77 55.61
N LEU A 25 58.86 54.62 54.72
CA LEU A 25 58.45 54.64 53.31
C LEU A 25 58.88 53.34 52.60
N ASP A 26 60.11 52.88 52.84
CA ASP A 26 60.61 51.61 52.30
C ASP A 26 59.81 50.42 52.84
N GLN A 27 59.47 50.40 54.14
CA GLN A 27 58.58 49.39 54.69
C GLN A 27 57.19 49.41 54.04
N ALA A 28 56.58 50.58 53.92
CA ALA A 28 55.25 50.72 53.33
C ALA A 28 55.23 50.35 51.83
N THR A 29 56.30 50.66 51.07
CA THR A 29 56.42 50.29 49.66
C THR A 29 56.66 48.79 49.48
N VAL A 30 57.46 48.16 50.35
CA VAL A 30 57.63 46.70 50.37
C VAL A 30 56.30 46.01 50.72
N GLU A 31 55.58 46.49 51.74
CA GLU A 31 54.29 45.94 52.15
C GLU A 31 53.21 46.10 51.06
N ALA A 32 53.17 47.26 50.38
CA ALA A 32 52.30 47.46 49.23
C ALA A 32 52.64 46.50 48.08
N LYS A 33 53.92 46.25 47.83
CA LYS A 33 54.38 45.32 46.80
C LYS A 33 54.02 43.87 47.14
N THR A 34 54.27 43.42 48.36
CA THR A 34 53.90 42.05 48.80
C THR A 34 52.39 41.85 48.73
N THR A 35 51.60 42.82 49.19
CA THR A 35 50.13 42.78 49.10
C THR A 35 49.66 42.73 47.66
N SER A 36 50.28 43.50 46.75
CA SER A 36 49.97 43.45 45.32
C SER A 36 50.31 42.10 44.69
N GLU A 37 51.41 41.46 45.09
CA GLU A 37 51.81 40.13 44.63
C GLU A 37 50.82 39.06 45.14
N GLU A 38 50.41 39.14 46.40
CA GLU A 38 49.36 38.28 46.98
C GLU A 38 48.03 38.45 46.25
N MET A 39 47.59 39.69 45.97
CA MET A 39 46.38 39.96 45.20
C MET A 39 46.46 39.36 43.79
N GLN A 40 47.60 39.46 43.10
CA GLN A 40 47.79 38.81 41.80
C GLN A 40 47.69 37.29 41.90
N ASN A 41 48.34 36.69 42.91
CA ASN A 41 48.31 35.24 43.11
C ASN A 41 46.88 34.75 43.41
N ILE A 42 46.16 35.43 44.30
CA ILE A 42 44.76 35.12 44.62
C ILE A 42 43.87 35.26 43.38
N ASN A 43 44.03 36.33 42.59
CA ASN A 43 43.26 36.50 41.35
C ASN A 43 43.57 35.40 40.32
N ALA A 44 44.82 34.96 40.23
CA ALA A 44 45.21 33.83 39.37
C ALA A 44 44.59 32.50 39.85
N GLN A 45 44.52 32.29 41.17
CA GLN A 45 43.84 31.14 41.76
C GLN A 45 42.32 31.18 41.51
N ILE A 46 41.67 32.33 41.70
CA ILE A 46 40.26 32.54 41.39
C ILE A 46 40.01 32.24 39.92
N ALA A 47 40.79 32.79 38.99
CA ALA A 47 40.63 32.53 37.56
C ALA A 47 40.77 31.03 37.22
N THR A 48 41.65 30.32 37.91
CA THR A 48 41.82 28.87 37.74
C THR A 48 40.61 28.09 38.26
N VAL A 49 40.07 28.47 39.41
CA VAL A 49 38.87 27.85 40.00
C VAL A 49 37.63 28.15 39.16
N THR A 50 37.44 29.39 38.71
CA THR A 50 36.32 29.78 37.84
C THR A 50 36.33 28.99 36.53
N ARG A 51 37.49 28.82 35.88
CA ARG A 51 37.61 27.95 34.69
C ARG A 51 37.22 26.50 34.96
N ARG A 52 37.56 25.97 36.14
CA ARG A 52 37.17 24.61 36.54
C ARG A 52 35.66 24.53 36.75
N LEU A 53 35.07 25.50 37.46
CA LEU A 53 33.63 25.60 37.67
C LEU A 53 32.86 25.70 36.36
N ASP A 54 33.33 26.48 35.39
CA ASP A 54 32.70 26.60 34.07
C ASP A 54 32.77 25.30 33.25
N SER A 55 33.74 24.43 33.53
CA SER A 55 33.90 23.13 32.87
C SER A 55 33.09 22.00 33.51
N THR A 56 32.74 22.12 34.80
CA THR A 56 31.95 21.15 35.55
C THR A 56 30.54 20.91 34.97
N PRO A 57 29.70 21.93 34.67
CA PRO A 57 28.33 21.70 34.20
C PRO A 57 28.30 20.99 32.85
N LYS A 58 29.33 21.17 32.00
CA LYS A 58 29.44 20.44 30.73
C LYS A 58 29.61 18.94 30.96
N ARG A 59 30.44 18.55 31.93
CA ARG A 59 30.64 17.13 32.29
C ARG A 59 29.41 16.53 32.95
N GLU A 60 28.73 17.28 33.82
CA GLU A 60 27.47 16.84 34.42
C GLU A 60 26.39 16.62 33.34
N GLN A 61 26.28 17.55 32.38
CA GLN A 61 25.37 17.40 31.25
C GLN A 61 25.68 16.17 30.39
N GLU A 62 26.96 15.93 30.10
CA GLU A 62 27.41 14.74 29.36
C GLU A 62 27.06 13.44 30.10
N LEU A 63 27.29 13.39 31.42
CA LEU A 63 26.92 12.24 32.25
C LEU A 63 25.41 12.01 32.28
N VAL A 64 24.61 13.06 32.38
CA VAL A 64 23.14 12.95 32.35
C VAL A 64 22.67 12.41 31.02
N LEU A 65 23.22 12.89 29.90
CA LEU A 65 22.89 12.40 28.56
C LEU A 65 23.27 10.92 28.42
N LEU A 66 24.48 10.55 28.83
CA LEU A 66 24.96 9.17 28.75
C LEU A 66 24.12 8.21 29.60
N THR A 67 23.72 8.65 30.80
CA THR A 67 22.86 7.86 31.69
C THR A 67 21.48 7.66 31.07
N ARG A 68 20.88 8.72 30.51
CA ARG A 68 19.58 8.64 29.83
C ARG A 68 19.64 7.71 28.62
N ASP A 69 20.68 7.80 27.81
CA ASP A 69 20.83 6.96 26.62
C ASP A 69 21.08 5.49 27.00
N TYR A 70 21.80 5.24 28.10
CA TYR A 70 21.94 3.90 28.67
C TYR A 70 20.59 3.33 29.13
N ASP A 71 19.81 4.11 29.88
CA ASP A 71 18.51 3.67 30.41
C ASP A 71 17.50 3.38 29.30
N THR A 72 17.43 4.24 28.28
CA THR A 72 16.55 4.02 27.10
C THR A 72 16.97 2.76 26.33
N THR A 73 18.26 2.55 26.11
CA THR A 73 18.78 1.35 25.45
C THR A 73 18.48 0.09 26.25
N ARG A 74 18.62 0.16 27.58
CA ARG A 74 18.31 -0.94 28.49
C ARG A 74 16.83 -1.30 28.47
N GLU A 75 15.95 -0.30 28.46
CA GLU A 75 14.50 -0.50 28.39
C GLU A 75 14.09 -1.10 27.03
N LEU A 76 14.63 -0.58 25.93
CA LEU A 76 14.42 -1.13 24.60
C LEU A 76 14.87 -2.60 24.53
N PHE A 77 16.06 -2.92 25.05
CA PHE A 77 16.56 -4.29 25.09
C PHE A 77 15.62 -5.22 25.86
N LYS A 78 15.11 -4.79 27.03
CA LYS A 78 14.12 -5.56 27.81
C LYS A 78 12.84 -5.78 27.02
N SER A 79 12.31 -4.74 26.36
CA SER A 79 11.11 -4.83 25.53
C SER A 79 11.28 -5.82 24.38
N LEU A 80 12.42 -5.78 23.69
CA LEU A 80 12.76 -6.72 22.62
C LEU A 80 12.90 -8.16 23.13
N LEU A 81 13.48 -8.34 24.32
CA LEU A 81 13.59 -9.66 24.94
C LEU A 81 12.21 -10.24 25.28
N THR A 82 11.31 -9.43 25.85
CA THR A 82 9.92 -9.83 26.12
C THR A 82 9.18 -10.20 24.83
N LYS A 83 9.22 -9.35 23.80
CA LYS A 83 8.59 -9.62 22.50
C LYS A 83 9.12 -10.89 21.84
N ARG A 84 10.43 -11.16 21.97
CA ARG A 84 11.02 -12.41 21.48
C ARG A 84 10.48 -13.61 22.25
N GLY A 85 10.34 -13.50 23.57
CA GLY A 85 9.72 -14.53 24.40
C GLY A 85 8.28 -14.82 23.97
N GLU A 86 7.48 -13.77 23.79
CA GLU A 86 6.09 -13.86 23.30
C GLU A 86 6.00 -14.50 21.92
N ALA A 87 6.83 -14.06 20.96
CA ALA A 87 6.87 -14.62 19.62
C ALA A 87 7.29 -16.10 19.62
N ASN A 88 8.26 -16.48 20.45
CA ASN A 88 8.68 -17.88 20.60
C ASN A 88 7.57 -18.73 21.22
N MET A 89 6.87 -18.22 22.25
CA MET A 89 5.72 -18.91 22.84
C MET A 89 4.59 -19.06 21.82
N ALA A 90 4.29 -18.02 21.04
CA ALA A 90 3.29 -18.07 19.98
C ALA A 90 3.66 -19.11 18.90
N ALA A 91 4.92 -19.12 18.46
CA ALA A 91 5.43 -20.09 17.50
C ALA A 91 5.39 -21.54 18.05
N GLU A 92 5.69 -21.73 19.33
CA GLU A 92 5.60 -23.05 19.98
C GLU A 92 4.14 -23.50 20.15
N LEU A 93 3.22 -22.58 20.45
CA LEU A 93 1.78 -22.85 20.49
C LEU A 93 1.23 -23.21 19.11
N GLU A 94 1.67 -22.54 18.05
CA GLU A 94 1.34 -22.88 16.66
C GLU A 94 1.90 -24.26 16.28
N GLN A 95 3.18 -24.51 16.57
CA GLN A 95 3.82 -25.81 16.30
C GLN A 95 3.13 -26.96 17.05
N LYS A 96 2.72 -26.73 18.30
CA LYS A 96 1.97 -27.71 19.10
C LYS A 96 0.48 -27.79 18.74
N GLN A 97 0.01 -26.98 17.79
CA GLN A 97 -1.42 -26.83 17.44
C GLN A 97 -2.30 -26.51 18.66
N GLN A 98 -1.73 -25.83 19.66
CA GLN A 98 -2.37 -25.39 20.92
C GLN A 98 -2.77 -23.92 20.91
N GLY A 99 -2.32 -23.13 19.93
CA GLY A 99 -2.88 -21.80 19.66
C GLY A 99 -4.30 -21.99 19.14
N GLU A 100 -5.30 -21.49 19.89
CA GLU A 100 -6.74 -21.62 19.65
C GLU A 100 -7.07 -22.78 18.72
N SER A 101 -7.40 -23.95 19.27
CA SER A 101 -8.05 -24.99 18.48
C SER A 101 -9.28 -24.33 17.85
N PHE A 102 -9.18 -23.96 16.57
CA PHE A 102 -10.27 -23.44 15.77
C PHE A 102 -11.26 -24.59 15.62
N ARG A 103 -12.03 -24.82 16.67
CA ARG A 103 -13.12 -25.75 16.68
C ARG A 103 -14.19 -25.05 15.89
N VAL A 104 -14.37 -25.49 14.66
CA VAL A 104 -15.46 -25.08 13.79
C VAL A 104 -16.76 -25.34 14.56
N ILE A 105 -17.33 -24.31 15.18
CA ILE A 105 -18.61 -24.39 15.89
C ILE A 105 -19.71 -24.64 14.87
N GLU A 106 -19.58 -24.03 13.69
CA GLU A 106 -20.46 -24.25 12.55
C GLU A 106 -19.67 -24.17 11.24
N PRO A 107 -19.59 -25.26 10.45
CA PRO A 107 -18.91 -25.23 9.16
C PRO A 107 -19.68 -24.33 8.19
N ALA A 108 -18.94 -23.68 7.28
CA ALA A 108 -19.54 -22.90 6.20
C ALA A 108 -20.55 -23.79 5.45
N ARG A 109 -21.83 -23.46 5.56
CA ARG A 109 -22.88 -24.19 4.86
C ARG A 109 -22.76 -23.84 3.38
N LEU A 110 -22.51 -24.85 2.55
CA LEU A 110 -22.62 -24.68 1.11
C LEU A 110 -24.03 -24.21 0.79
N PRO A 111 -24.21 -23.24 -0.12
CA PRO A 111 -25.53 -22.74 -0.44
C PRO A 111 -26.40 -23.89 -0.97
N GLU A 112 -27.49 -24.18 -0.26
CA GLU A 112 -28.46 -25.23 -0.63
C GLU A 112 -29.20 -24.92 -1.94
N ARG A 113 -29.09 -23.67 -2.43
CA ARG A 113 -29.70 -23.19 -3.65
C ARG A 113 -28.66 -22.56 -4.56
N PRO A 114 -28.74 -22.78 -5.88
CA PRO A 114 -27.80 -22.20 -6.83
C PRO A 114 -27.83 -20.68 -6.73
N ALA A 115 -26.64 -20.05 -6.62
CA ALA A 115 -26.48 -18.60 -6.62
C ALA A 115 -26.70 -17.96 -8.01
N GLY A 116 -26.75 -18.78 -9.06
CA GLY A 116 -27.01 -18.36 -10.44
C GLY A 116 -28.51 -18.30 -10.81
N PRO A 117 -28.85 -17.73 -11.97
CA PRO A 117 -30.24 -17.56 -12.41
C PRO A 117 -30.97 -18.91 -12.52
N ASN A 118 -32.27 -18.92 -12.20
CA ASN A 118 -33.11 -20.12 -12.25
C ASN A 118 -33.06 -20.77 -13.64
N ARG A 119 -32.37 -21.92 -13.75
CA ARG A 119 -32.14 -22.67 -15.00
C ARG A 119 -33.42 -22.91 -15.79
N PHE A 120 -34.51 -23.20 -15.08
CA PHE A 120 -35.84 -23.41 -15.68
C PHE A 120 -36.40 -22.15 -16.35
N ARG A 121 -36.23 -20.97 -15.75
CA ARG A 121 -36.67 -19.70 -16.35
C ARG A 121 -35.85 -19.36 -17.59
N LEU A 122 -34.53 -19.58 -17.54
CA LEU A 122 -33.66 -19.34 -18.69
C LEU A 122 -34.03 -20.24 -19.88
N LEU A 123 -34.31 -21.52 -19.61
CA LEU A 123 -34.75 -22.46 -20.64
C LEU A 123 -36.09 -22.04 -21.25
N LEU A 124 -37.06 -21.64 -20.43
CA LEU A 124 -38.36 -21.16 -20.93
C LEU A 124 -38.24 -19.91 -21.81
N VAL A 125 -37.44 -18.92 -21.39
CA VAL A 125 -37.21 -17.70 -22.18
C VAL A 125 -36.48 -18.02 -23.47
N GLY A 126 -35.45 -18.86 -23.42
CA GLY A 126 -34.71 -19.30 -24.62
C GLY A 126 -35.59 -20.05 -25.61
N LEU A 127 -36.46 -20.95 -25.13
CA LEU A 127 -37.40 -21.69 -25.96
C LEU A 127 -38.45 -20.76 -26.58
N ALA A 128 -38.99 -19.81 -25.81
CA ALA A 128 -39.93 -18.81 -26.33
C ALA A 128 -39.29 -17.95 -27.43
N LEU A 129 -38.05 -17.48 -27.22
CA LEU A 129 -37.31 -16.70 -28.22
C LEU A 129 -36.98 -17.52 -29.46
N ALA A 130 -36.61 -18.79 -29.31
CA ALA A 130 -36.31 -19.66 -30.44
C ALA A 130 -37.53 -19.90 -31.32
N ILE A 131 -38.70 -20.16 -30.72
CA ILE A 131 -39.96 -20.31 -31.45
C ILE A 131 -40.35 -19.00 -32.14
N GLY A 132 -40.24 -17.87 -31.43
CA GLY A 132 -40.51 -16.55 -31.99
C GLY A 132 -39.60 -16.21 -33.18
N ALA A 133 -38.30 -16.46 -33.05
CA ALA A 133 -37.32 -16.24 -34.10
C ALA A 133 -37.55 -17.16 -35.31
N ALA A 134 -37.89 -18.44 -35.08
CA ALA A 134 -38.21 -19.37 -36.16
C ALA A 134 -39.47 -18.94 -36.92
N GLY A 135 -40.53 -18.55 -36.21
CA GLY A 135 -41.75 -18.03 -36.83
C GLY A 135 -41.51 -16.74 -37.63
N ALA A 136 -40.78 -15.80 -37.04
CA ALA A 136 -40.40 -14.56 -37.72
C ALA A 136 -39.55 -14.83 -38.97
N ALA A 137 -38.61 -15.77 -38.91
CA ALA A 137 -37.79 -16.16 -40.07
C ALA A 137 -38.63 -16.76 -41.21
N VAL A 138 -39.64 -17.57 -40.90
CA VAL A 138 -40.56 -18.13 -41.92
C VAL A 138 -41.38 -17.02 -42.58
N VAL A 139 -41.94 -16.10 -41.79
CA VAL A 139 -42.72 -14.98 -42.33
C VAL A 139 -41.85 -14.07 -43.20
N LEU A 140 -40.63 -13.76 -42.76
CA LEU A 140 -39.67 -12.98 -43.55
C LEU A 140 -39.26 -13.71 -44.83
N ALA A 141 -39.06 -15.02 -44.77
CA ALA A 141 -38.73 -15.82 -45.95
C ALA A 141 -39.89 -15.82 -46.97
N GLU A 142 -41.14 -15.91 -46.51
CA GLU A 142 -42.30 -15.83 -47.40
C GLU A 142 -42.48 -14.42 -48.00
N GLN A 143 -42.21 -13.36 -47.23
CA GLN A 143 -42.26 -11.98 -47.74
C GLN A 143 -41.18 -11.69 -48.81
N VAL A 144 -40.03 -12.36 -48.73
CA VAL A 144 -38.94 -12.23 -49.71
C VAL A 144 -39.18 -13.12 -50.95
N ASP A 145 -39.93 -14.21 -50.81
CA ASP A 145 -40.27 -15.11 -51.91
C ASP A 145 -41.49 -14.59 -52.71
N THR A 146 -41.24 -13.92 -53.83
CA THR A 146 -42.29 -13.40 -54.73
C THR A 146 -42.84 -14.47 -55.69
N SER A 147 -42.82 -15.75 -55.31
CA SER A 147 -43.28 -16.85 -56.16
C SER A 147 -44.76 -17.18 -55.92
N PHE A 148 -45.57 -17.14 -56.98
CA PHE A 148 -46.97 -17.55 -56.91
C PHE A 148 -47.09 -19.06 -56.74
N ARG A 149 -47.61 -19.51 -55.60
CA ARG A 149 -47.70 -20.95 -55.26
C ARG A 149 -49.10 -21.53 -55.46
N ARG A 150 -50.13 -20.69 -55.55
CA ARG A 150 -51.53 -21.10 -55.77
C ARG A 150 -52.07 -20.55 -57.08
N VAL A 151 -52.92 -21.34 -57.74
CA VAL A 151 -53.61 -20.91 -58.97
C VAL A 151 -54.55 -19.72 -58.70
N ASP A 152 -55.18 -19.69 -57.53
CA ASP A 152 -56.07 -18.60 -57.09
C ASP A 152 -55.32 -17.27 -56.92
N GLU A 153 -54.06 -17.34 -56.47
CA GLU A 153 -53.19 -16.18 -56.27
C GLU A 153 -52.87 -15.51 -57.61
N VAL A 154 -52.56 -16.31 -58.64
CA VAL A 154 -52.33 -15.83 -60.01
C VAL A 154 -53.60 -15.22 -60.61
N ARG A 155 -54.77 -15.85 -60.40
CA ARG A 155 -56.06 -15.35 -60.91
C ARG A 155 -56.45 -14.00 -60.28
N SER A 156 -56.10 -13.79 -59.01
CA SER A 156 -56.41 -12.55 -58.28
C SER A 156 -55.46 -11.40 -58.61
N THR A 157 -54.22 -11.70 -59.00
CA THR A 157 -53.17 -10.70 -59.26
C THR A 157 -53.04 -10.34 -60.74
N LEU A 158 -53.30 -11.29 -61.65
CA LEU A 158 -53.28 -11.06 -63.10
C LEU A 158 -54.70 -11.18 -63.67
N PRO A 159 -55.18 -10.22 -64.49
CA PRO A 159 -56.53 -10.25 -65.09
C PRO A 159 -56.65 -11.23 -66.28
N LEU A 160 -55.90 -12.34 -66.27
CA LEU A 160 -55.82 -13.30 -67.35
C LEU A 160 -56.45 -14.66 -66.94
N PRO A 161 -57.21 -15.33 -67.83
CA PRO A 161 -57.74 -16.65 -67.54
C PRO A 161 -56.64 -17.72 -67.52
N VAL A 162 -56.56 -18.50 -66.45
CA VAL A 162 -55.63 -19.64 -66.34
C VAL A 162 -56.09 -20.76 -67.27
N LEU A 163 -55.31 -21.04 -68.32
CA LEU A 163 -55.65 -22.04 -69.35
C LEU A 163 -55.33 -23.49 -68.93
N SER A 164 -54.28 -23.71 -68.14
CA SER A 164 -53.88 -25.03 -67.66
C SER A 164 -52.87 -24.92 -66.51
N ALA A 165 -52.88 -25.86 -65.57
CA ALA A 165 -51.91 -25.98 -64.50
C ALA A 165 -50.92 -27.10 -64.82
N ILE A 166 -49.63 -26.77 -64.97
CA ILE A 166 -48.59 -27.75 -65.23
C ILE A 166 -48.15 -28.34 -63.88
N PRO A 167 -48.28 -29.67 -63.66
CA PRO A 167 -47.78 -30.29 -62.45
C PRO A 167 -46.26 -30.16 -62.39
N ARG A 168 -45.72 -29.86 -61.20
CA ARG A 168 -44.28 -29.71 -61.00
C ARG A 168 -43.58 -31.06 -61.26
N ILE A 169 -42.79 -31.12 -62.33
CA ILE A 169 -41.94 -32.27 -62.64
C ILE A 169 -40.56 -32.03 -61.99
N THR A 170 -40.22 -32.82 -60.98
CA THR A 170 -38.92 -32.69 -60.30
C THR A 170 -37.82 -33.40 -61.10
N THR A 171 -36.88 -32.64 -61.66
CA THR A 171 -35.70 -33.18 -62.37
C THR A 171 -34.58 -33.56 -61.37
N GLU A 172 -33.66 -34.45 -61.73
CA GLU A 172 -32.54 -34.85 -60.84
C GLU A 172 -31.67 -33.66 -60.39
N HIS A 173 -31.53 -32.65 -61.25
CA HIS A 173 -30.83 -31.40 -60.90
C HIS A 173 -31.54 -30.62 -59.77
N ASP A 174 -32.88 -30.61 -59.72
CA ASP A 174 -33.65 -29.90 -58.70
C ASP A 174 -33.52 -30.60 -57.31
N ARG A 175 -33.31 -31.92 -57.31
CA ARG A 175 -33.09 -32.72 -56.09
C ARG A 175 -31.76 -32.38 -55.41
N THR A 176 -30.69 -32.14 -56.18
CA THR A 176 -29.37 -31.85 -55.60
C THR A 176 -29.29 -30.44 -55.01
N HIS A 177 -30.00 -29.46 -55.59
CA HIS A 177 -30.13 -28.11 -55.03
C HIS A 177 -30.96 -28.08 -53.74
N GLY A 178 -32.09 -28.81 -53.69
CA GLY A 178 -32.91 -28.93 -52.48
C GLY A 178 -32.19 -29.63 -51.33
N LEU A 179 -31.34 -30.63 -51.63
CA LEU A 179 -30.53 -31.33 -50.61
C LEU A 179 -29.41 -30.44 -50.05
N ARG A 180 -28.78 -29.58 -50.85
CA ARG A 180 -27.75 -28.63 -50.36
C ARG A 180 -28.37 -27.56 -49.45
N GLN A 181 -29.51 -27.00 -49.81
CA GLN A 181 -30.23 -26.04 -48.96
C GLN A 181 -30.68 -26.68 -47.65
N ARG A 182 -31.20 -27.92 -47.69
CA ARG A 182 -31.53 -28.69 -46.48
C ARG A 182 -30.31 -28.96 -45.60
N ARG A 183 -29.17 -29.32 -46.19
CA ARG A 183 -27.91 -29.52 -45.46
C ARG A 183 -27.44 -28.24 -44.77
N TRP A 184 -27.54 -27.10 -45.44
CA TRP A 184 -27.14 -25.80 -44.87
C TRP A 184 -28.11 -25.35 -43.77
N ALA A 185 -29.41 -25.59 -43.95
CA ALA A 185 -30.41 -25.35 -42.90
C ALA A 185 -30.17 -26.24 -41.67
N THR A 186 -29.89 -27.54 -41.85
CA THR A 186 -29.57 -28.44 -40.73
C THR A 186 -28.26 -28.04 -40.05
N ALA A 187 -27.25 -27.61 -40.81
CA ALA A 187 -25.98 -27.15 -40.26
C ALA A 187 -26.16 -25.88 -39.43
N ALA A 188 -26.95 -24.91 -39.90
CA ALA A 188 -27.25 -23.68 -39.17
C ALA A 188 -27.98 -23.96 -37.84
N ILE A 189 -28.95 -24.90 -37.85
CA ILE A 189 -29.65 -25.34 -36.63
C ILE A 189 -28.68 -25.97 -35.63
N CYS A 190 -27.80 -26.88 -36.08
CA CYS A 190 -26.81 -27.51 -35.21
C CYS A 190 -25.83 -26.47 -34.62
N VAL A 191 -25.37 -25.51 -35.41
CA VAL A 191 -24.48 -24.43 -34.93
C VAL A 191 -25.18 -23.57 -33.88
N GLY A 192 -26.44 -23.18 -34.12
CA GLY A 192 -27.23 -22.42 -33.14
C GLY A 192 -27.39 -23.18 -31.82
N LEU A 193 -27.68 -24.49 -31.89
CA LEU A 193 -27.82 -25.35 -30.72
C LEU A 193 -26.49 -25.49 -29.95
N CYS A 194 -25.37 -25.62 -30.65
CA CYS A 194 -24.04 -25.64 -30.03
C CYS A 194 -23.67 -24.30 -29.37
N VAL A 195 -24.04 -23.16 -29.96
CA VAL A 195 -23.79 -21.83 -29.35
C VAL A 195 -24.64 -21.65 -28.09
N VAL A 196 -25.91 -22.05 -28.10
CA VAL A 196 -26.78 -21.97 -26.92
C VAL A 196 -26.31 -22.92 -25.82
N ALA A 197 -25.93 -24.16 -26.17
CA ALA A 197 -25.39 -25.11 -25.20
C ALA A 197 -24.03 -24.66 -24.65
N GLY A 198 -23.16 -24.11 -25.50
CA GLY A 198 -21.84 -23.59 -25.10
C GLY A 198 -21.95 -22.35 -24.20
N THR A 199 -22.80 -21.39 -24.54
CA THR A 199 -23.07 -20.22 -23.69
C THR A 199 -23.72 -20.64 -22.37
N SER A 200 -24.66 -21.60 -22.37
CA SER A 200 -25.23 -22.17 -21.15
C SER A 200 -24.19 -22.91 -20.29
N PHE A 201 -23.24 -23.63 -20.90
CA PHE A 201 -22.18 -24.35 -20.20
C PHE A 201 -21.17 -23.37 -19.59
N MET A 202 -20.77 -22.35 -20.33
CA MET A 202 -19.84 -21.32 -19.88
C MET A 202 -20.44 -20.47 -18.75
N VAL A 203 -21.71 -20.07 -18.87
CA VAL A 203 -22.46 -19.37 -17.81
C VAL A 203 -22.68 -20.24 -16.57
N ALA A 204 -22.80 -21.56 -16.73
CA ALA A 204 -22.91 -22.49 -15.61
C ALA A 204 -21.56 -22.79 -14.92
N HIS A 205 -20.45 -22.64 -15.65
CA HIS A 205 -19.10 -22.89 -15.14
C HIS A 205 -18.47 -21.64 -14.52
N ASP A 206 -18.71 -20.44 -15.07
CA ASP A 206 -18.19 -19.15 -14.59
C ASP A 206 -19.26 -18.34 -13.84
N ASN A 207 -19.68 -18.84 -12.67
CA ASN A 207 -20.69 -18.18 -11.84
C ASN A 207 -20.16 -16.95 -11.07
N GLU A 208 -18.85 -16.68 -11.12
CA GLU A 208 -18.23 -15.56 -10.38
C GLU A 208 -18.45 -14.20 -11.07
N GLY A 209 -18.37 -14.15 -12.41
CA GLY A 209 -18.47 -12.90 -13.17
C GLY A 209 -19.89 -12.33 -13.26
N LEU A 210 -20.90 -13.21 -13.37
CA LEU A 210 -22.32 -12.82 -13.46
C LEU A 210 -22.85 -12.32 -12.11
N VAL A 211 -22.38 -12.89 -11.01
CA VAL A 211 -22.70 -12.43 -9.64
C VAL A 211 -22.08 -11.05 -9.40
N ALA A 212 -20.82 -10.83 -9.77
CA ALA A 212 -20.15 -9.54 -9.62
C ALA A 212 -20.84 -8.40 -10.39
N LEU A 213 -21.43 -8.71 -11.55
CA LEU A 213 -22.10 -7.71 -12.39
C LEU A 213 -23.52 -7.38 -11.91
N LEU A 214 -24.21 -8.33 -11.27
CA LEU A 214 -25.59 -8.15 -10.76
C LEU A 214 -25.66 -7.66 -9.31
N THR A 215 -24.64 -7.91 -8.47
CA THR A 215 -24.67 -7.51 -7.05
C THR A 215 -24.14 -6.10 -6.78
N GLY A 216 -23.68 -5.37 -7.81
CA GLY A 216 -23.44 -3.93 -7.72
C GLY A 216 -22.70 -3.48 -6.45
N SER A 217 -21.60 -4.13 -6.11
CA SER A 217 -20.75 -3.69 -5.00
C SER A 217 -19.29 -3.79 -5.39
N THR A 218 -18.72 -2.63 -5.69
CA THR A 218 -17.30 -2.33 -5.61
C THR A 218 -16.77 -2.72 -4.23
N SER A 219 -16.03 -3.81 -4.15
CA SER A 219 -15.05 -4.00 -3.08
C SER A 219 -13.68 -4.13 -3.75
N GLN A 220 -12.89 -3.07 -3.58
CA GLN A 220 -11.47 -3.01 -3.89
C GLN A 220 -10.77 -4.26 -3.36
N THR A 221 -10.25 -5.08 -4.26
CA THR A 221 -9.16 -6.00 -3.95
C THR A 221 -7.86 -5.20 -4.06
N ALA A 222 -7.51 -4.51 -2.97
CA ALA A 222 -6.14 -4.09 -2.74
C ALA A 222 -5.31 -5.31 -2.33
N THR A 223 -4.95 -6.15 -3.30
CA THR A 223 -3.91 -7.16 -3.11
C THR A 223 -2.56 -6.49 -3.23
N ALA A 224 -1.98 -6.22 -2.07
CA ALA A 224 -0.55 -6.01 -1.89
C ALA A 224 0.19 -7.24 -2.43
N SER A 225 0.87 -7.06 -3.57
CA SER A 225 1.94 -7.94 -4.02
C SER A 225 3.16 -7.65 -3.16
N GLY A 226 3.57 -8.63 -2.36
CA GLY A 226 4.63 -8.46 -1.36
C GLY A 226 5.04 -9.75 -0.66
N ARG A 227 5.24 -10.84 -1.41
CA ARG A 227 6.34 -11.83 -1.31
C ARG A 227 5.97 -13.12 -2.03
#